data_AF-A0A2P4Z6Q5-F1
#
_entry.id   AF-A0A2P4Z6Q5-F1
#
_cell.length_a   1.000
_cell.length_b   1.000
_cell.length_c   1.000
_cell.angle_alpha   90.00
_cell.angle_beta   90.00
_cell.angle_gamma   90.00
#
_symmetry.space_group_name_H-M   'P 1'
#
loop_
_entity.id
_entity.type
_entity.pdbx_description
1 polymer ?
#
loop_
_entity_poly.entity_id
_entity_poly.type
_entity_poly.pdbx_seq_one_letter_code
_entity_poly.pdbx_strand_id
1 'polypeptide(L)'
;FGFKDGISQPLLKGLDDAQAKLPNKRHILTDPATIIITGKDEPSWATDGSYMAFRMLKQFVPEFRSFVETKAPGLNYTPAQLRARLVGRWESGVPVQVFPNVDNPKEAEKNDFDYTEDLQDKNCPFAAHIRKTKPRGDLGDRTDHDIMRRGIPYGKEFFSGEEKMPEDRGLLFVCYQSSLAKGFQFITKNWINNNRFPPKATSVKVTPGIDPIMGSSRMNKMSIVDGKGARKSIDFDSFVQSKGGEYFFMPSLSLLREMATM
;
A
#
# COMPACT_ATOMS: atom_id res chain seq x y z
N PHE A 1 -4.55 -3.86 -11.55
CA PHE A 1 -5.95 -4.05 -11.08
C PHE A 1 -6.88 -2.85 -11.33
N GLY A 2 -6.49 -1.80 -12.08
CA GLY A 2 -7.39 -0.68 -12.42
C GLY A 2 -7.51 0.45 -11.39
N PHE A 3 -6.79 0.37 -10.27
CA PHE A 3 -6.78 1.44 -9.26
C PHE A 3 -5.75 2.51 -9.61
N LYS A 4 -6.13 3.77 -9.39
CA LYS A 4 -5.19 4.89 -9.37
C LYS A 4 -4.11 4.68 -8.30
N ASP A 5 -2.85 4.73 -8.71
CA ASP A 5 -1.70 4.57 -7.83
C ASP A 5 -0.90 5.90 -7.73
N GLY A 6 0.08 5.95 -6.83
CA GLY A 6 0.98 7.10 -6.66
C GLY A 6 0.44 8.23 -5.78
N ILE A 7 -0.79 8.14 -5.28
CA ILE A 7 -1.46 9.21 -4.51
C ILE A 7 -0.76 9.53 -3.19
N SER A 8 -0.49 8.49 -2.38
CA SER A 8 0.11 8.64 -1.05
C SER A 8 1.60 8.34 -1.10
N GLN A 9 2.40 9.36 -0.81
CA GLN A 9 3.85 9.33 -0.67
C GLN A 9 4.22 10.10 0.61
N PRO A 10 5.33 9.75 1.29
CA PRO A 10 5.87 10.59 2.35
C PRO A 10 6.24 11.97 1.78
N LEU A 11 5.88 13.03 2.51
CA LEU A 11 6.34 14.40 2.26
C LEU A 11 7.49 14.67 3.22
N LEU A 12 8.65 15.06 2.71
CA LEU A 12 9.88 15.19 3.49
C LEU A 12 10.01 16.57 4.12
N LYS A 13 10.31 16.60 5.42
CA LYS A 13 10.54 17.85 6.16
C LYS A 13 11.73 18.62 5.57
N GLY A 14 11.56 19.90 5.32
CA GLY A 14 12.54 20.79 4.69
C GLY A 14 12.50 20.79 3.15
N LEU A 15 11.83 19.82 2.52
CA LEU A 15 11.73 19.70 1.06
C LEU A 15 10.30 19.92 0.56
N ASP A 16 9.31 19.35 1.27
CA ASP A 16 7.92 19.31 0.84
C ASP A 16 6.98 20.14 1.74
N ASP A 17 7.50 21.05 2.58
CA ASP A 17 6.72 21.84 3.54
C ASP A 17 5.58 22.65 2.89
N ALA A 18 5.82 23.19 1.69
CA ALA A 18 4.80 23.90 0.94
C ALA A 18 3.70 22.94 0.44
N GLN A 19 4.10 21.76 -0.03
CA GLN A 19 3.16 20.74 -0.50
C GLN A 19 2.30 20.19 0.64
N ALA A 20 2.88 20.02 1.84
CA ALA A 20 2.16 19.58 3.02
C ALA A 20 1.07 20.56 3.46
N LYS A 21 1.08 21.82 3.00
CA LYS A 21 0.03 22.81 3.28
C LYS A 21 -1.11 22.81 2.26
N LEU A 22 -0.95 22.10 1.14
CA LEU A 22 -1.99 22.04 0.12
C LEU A 22 -3.21 21.27 0.63
N PRO A 23 -4.42 21.64 0.18
CA PRO A 23 -5.63 20.86 0.47
C PRO A 23 -5.46 19.40 0.08
N ASN A 24 -6.11 18.50 0.82
CA ASN A 24 -6.13 17.07 0.55
C ASN A 24 -4.77 16.35 0.70
N LYS A 25 -3.67 17.04 1.03
CA LYS A 25 -2.38 16.43 1.36
C LYS A 25 -2.28 16.13 2.85
N ARG A 26 -1.49 15.11 3.18
CA ARG A 26 -1.23 14.78 4.58
C ARG A 26 -0.30 15.85 5.15
N HIS A 27 -0.65 16.41 6.30
CA HIS A 27 0.12 17.47 6.96
C HIS A 27 1.31 16.93 7.78
N ILE A 28 1.40 15.62 7.99
CA ILE A 28 2.50 14.97 8.71
C ILE A 28 3.69 14.80 7.77
N LEU A 29 4.81 15.42 8.12
CA LEU A 29 6.07 15.35 7.40
C LEU A 29 6.94 14.21 7.94
N THR A 30 7.60 13.51 7.03
CA THR A 30 8.58 12.45 7.30
C THR A 30 9.97 13.08 7.42
N ASP A 31 10.77 12.60 8.36
CA ASP A 31 12.19 12.97 8.44
C ASP A 31 12.91 12.49 7.17
N PRO A 32 13.61 13.36 6.41
CA PRO A 32 14.39 12.96 5.24
C PRO A 32 15.30 11.75 5.48
N ALA A 33 15.84 11.60 6.70
CA ALA A 33 16.69 10.47 7.09
C ALA A 33 15.97 9.11 7.06
N THR A 34 14.64 9.08 6.92
CA THR A 34 13.85 7.86 6.69
C THR A 34 13.99 7.34 5.25
N ILE A 35 14.20 8.24 4.30
CA ILE A 35 14.29 7.92 2.86
C ILE A 35 15.74 7.99 2.36
N ILE A 36 16.48 8.99 2.83
CA ILE A 36 17.82 9.35 2.36
C ILE A 36 18.82 9.03 3.47
N ILE A 37 19.98 8.48 3.13
CA ILE A 37 21.05 8.20 4.08
C ILE A 37 21.77 9.50 4.44
N THR A 38 21.89 9.78 5.74
CA THR A 38 22.50 11.02 6.28
C THR A 38 23.85 10.78 6.97
N GLY A 39 24.47 9.61 6.80
CA GLY A 39 25.84 9.31 7.24
C GLY A 39 26.01 8.89 8.71
N LYS A 40 24.93 8.73 9.49
CA LYS A 40 25.01 8.35 10.92
C LYS A 40 25.30 6.86 11.15
N ASP A 41 24.68 5.99 10.36
CA ASP A 41 24.72 4.52 10.52
C ASP A 41 25.35 3.82 9.31
N GLU A 42 25.89 4.58 8.36
CA GLU A 42 26.38 4.12 7.06
C GLU A 42 27.72 4.79 6.72
N PRO A 43 28.55 4.22 5.83
CA PRO A 43 29.78 4.85 5.38
C PRO A 43 29.53 6.26 4.83
N SER A 44 30.49 7.18 5.03
CA SER A 44 30.35 8.58 4.61
C SER A 44 30.03 8.74 3.12
N TRP A 45 30.60 7.89 2.26
CA TRP A 45 30.34 7.89 0.81
C TRP A 45 28.88 7.56 0.46
N ALA A 46 28.13 6.90 1.35
CA ALA A 46 26.74 6.53 1.11
C ALA A 46 25.75 7.68 1.37
N THR A 47 26.22 8.80 1.92
CA THR A 47 25.41 10.00 2.17
C THR A 47 24.71 10.47 0.89
N ASP A 48 23.47 10.94 1.04
CA ASP A 48 22.56 11.31 -0.05
C ASP A 48 22.14 10.15 -0.97
N GLY A 49 22.49 8.92 -0.61
CA GLY A 49 21.98 7.71 -1.24
C GLY A 49 20.70 7.17 -0.61
N SER A 50 20.17 6.09 -1.18
CA SER A 50 19.00 5.37 -0.67
C SER A 50 19.02 3.90 -1.07
N TYR A 51 18.49 3.01 -0.23
CA TYR A 51 18.29 1.63 -0.63
C TYR A 51 17.02 1.49 -1.48
N MET A 52 17.15 0.84 -2.63
CA MET A 52 16.04 0.52 -3.52
C MET A 52 15.63 -0.94 -3.34
N ALA A 53 14.35 -1.17 -3.09
CA ALA A 53 13.75 -2.50 -3.20
C ALA A 53 13.00 -2.60 -4.53
N PHE A 54 13.43 -3.52 -5.39
CA PHE A 54 12.77 -3.85 -6.64
C PHE A 54 12.04 -5.19 -6.52
N ARG A 55 10.79 -5.28 -6.98
CA ARG A 55 10.05 -6.54 -7.08
C ARG A 55 9.29 -6.60 -8.39
N MET A 56 9.41 -7.72 -9.10
CA MET A 56 8.52 -8.03 -10.22
C MET A 56 7.31 -8.78 -9.67
N LEU A 57 6.14 -8.15 -9.73
CA LEU A 57 4.91 -8.66 -9.13
C LEU A 57 3.91 -8.96 -10.25
N LYS A 58 3.72 -10.24 -10.59
CA LYS A 58 2.66 -10.67 -11.51
C LYS A 58 1.29 -10.49 -10.86
N GLN A 59 0.33 -9.97 -11.60
CA GLN A 59 -1.04 -9.72 -11.14
C GLN A 59 -2.06 -10.58 -11.91
N PHE A 60 -2.83 -11.37 -11.17
CA PHE A 60 -3.91 -12.22 -11.66
C PHE A 60 -5.22 -11.41 -11.74
N VAL A 61 -5.30 -10.53 -12.76
CA VAL A 61 -6.41 -9.57 -12.90
C VAL A 61 -7.77 -10.23 -13.14
N PRO A 62 -7.92 -11.21 -14.06
CA PRO A 62 -9.18 -11.94 -14.23
C PRO A 62 -9.65 -12.63 -12.94
N GLU A 63 -8.72 -13.29 -12.24
CA GLU A 63 -8.99 -14.03 -11.01
C GLU A 63 -9.43 -13.10 -9.89
N PHE A 64 -8.77 -11.94 -9.74
CA PHE A 64 -9.19 -10.91 -8.79
C PHE A 64 -10.60 -10.38 -9.09
N ARG A 65 -10.93 -10.13 -10.37
CA ARG A 65 -12.27 -9.69 -10.76
C ARG A 65 -13.32 -10.77 -10.48
N SER A 66 -13.07 -12.01 -10.90
CA SER A 66 -13.97 -13.14 -10.65
C SER A 66 -14.21 -13.37 -9.15
N PHE A 67 -13.17 -13.28 -8.32
CA PHE A 67 -13.28 -13.36 -6.87
C PHE A 67 -14.23 -12.29 -6.31
N VAL A 68 -14.05 -11.03 -6.73
CA VAL A 68 -14.88 -9.91 -6.28
C VAL A 68 -16.34 -10.12 -6.69
N GLU A 69 -16.59 -10.43 -7.96
CA GLU A 69 -17.95 -10.67 -8.48
C GLU A 69 -18.67 -11.77 -7.69
N THR A 70 -17.93 -12.81 -7.30
CA THR A 70 -18.46 -13.94 -6.52
C THR A 70 -18.73 -13.57 -5.06
N LYS A 71 -17.84 -12.83 -4.41
CA LYS A 71 -17.93 -12.55 -2.95
C LYS A 71 -18.81 -11.36 -2.61
N ALA A 72 -18.91 -10.35 -3.48
CA ALA A 72 -19.58 -9.10 -3.16
C ALA A 72 -21.07 -9.25 -2.77
N PRO A 73 -21.90 -10.08 -3.46
CA PRO A 73 -23.31 -10.26 -3.10
C PRO A 73 -23.49 -10.80 -1.67
N GLY A 74 -22.66 -11.77 -1.27
CA GLY A 74 -22.70 -12.36 0.08
C GLY A 74 -22.28 -11.39 1.19
N LEU A 75 -21.64 -10.27 0.83
CA LEU A 75 -21.25 -9.19 1.75
C LEU A 75 -22.18 -7.97 1.63
N ASN A 76 -23.30 -8.06 0.91
CA ASN A 76 -24.18 -6.93 0.65
C ASN A 76 -23.44 -5.71 0.05
N TYR A 77 -22.46 -5.97 -0.83
CA TYR A 77 -21.70 -4.95 -1.55
C TYR A 77 -21.86 -5.11 -3.06
N THR A 78 -21.70 -4.02 -3.79
CA THR A 78 -21.38 -4.09 -5.22
C THR A 78 -19.93 -4.56 -5.42
N PRO A 79 -19.58 -5.10 -6.60
CA PRO A 79 -18.19 -5.44 -6.92
C PRO A 79 -17.23 -4.27 -6.70
N ALA A 80 -17.63 -3.05 -7.10
CA ALA A 80 -16.85 -1.83 -6.90
C ALA A 80 -16.64 -1.52 -5.40
N GLN A 81 -17.68 -1.64 -4.57
CA GLN A 81 -17.59 -1.42 -3.12
C GLN A 81 -16.66 -2.42 -2.43
N LEU A 82 -16.70 -3.70 -2.82
CA LEU A 82 -15.79 -4.71 -2.28
C LEU A 82 -14.35 -4.42 -2.72
N ARG A 83 -14.11 -4.18 -4.01
CA ARG A 83 -12.79 -3.81 -4.54
C ARG A 83 -12.17 -2.63 -3.80
N ALA A 84 -12.98 -1.59 -3.59
CA ALA A 84 -12.56 -0.40 -2.86
C ALA A 84 -12.13 -0.71 -1.42
N ARG A 85 -12.83 -1.64 -0.74
CA ARG A 85 -12.52 -2.08 0.63
C ARG A 85 -11.29 -2.99 0.73
N LEU A 86 -11.01 -3.81 -0.29
CA LEU A 86 -9.79 -4.63 -0.33
C LEU A 86 -8.54 -3.74 -0.42
N VAL A 87 -8.61 -2.66 -1.20
CA VAL A 87 -7.49 -1.72 -1.35
C VAL A 87 -7.48 -0.64 -0.27
N GLY A 88 -8.65 -0.18 0.16
CA GLY A 88 -8.87 1.01 1.00
C GLY A 88 -9.05 2.31 0.19
N ARG A 89 -9.10 2.22 -1.15
CA ARG A 89 -9.45 3.29 -2.09
C ARG A 89 -10.31 2.72 -3.21
N TRP A 90 -11.25 3.51 -3.70
CA TRP A 90 -11.94 3.27 -4.97
C TRP A 90 -10.94 3.28 -6.13
N GLU A 91 -11.33 2.73 -7.28
CA GLU A 91 -10.47 2.70 -8.48
C GLU A 91 -10.07 4.11 -8.94
N SER A 92 -10.95 5.09 -8.77
CA SER A 92 -10.68 6.50 -9.01
C SER A 92 -9.55 7.08 -8.14
N GLY A 93 -9.24 6.45 -7.01
CA GLY A 93 -8.30 6.92 -6.00
C GLY A 93 -8.95 7.40 -4.70
N VAL A 94 -10.27 7.57 -4.65
CA VAL A 94 -10.97 8.13 -3.47
C VAL A 94 -10.82 7.21 -2.26
N PRO A 95 -10.49 7.71 -1.04
CA PRO A 95 -10.33 6.86 0.13
C PRO A 95 -11.66 6.41 0.73
N VAL A 96 -11.83 5.09 0.92
CA VAL A 96 -13.07 4.53 1.49
C VAL A 96 -13.29 4.94 2.93
N GLN A 97 -12.22 5.34 3.64
CA GLN A 97 -12.32 5.89 4.98
C GLN A 97 -13.23 7.12 5.04
N VAL A 98 -13.17 7.98 4.01
CA VAL A 98 -13.93 9.23 3.93
C VAL A 98 -15.20 9.06 3.10
N PHE A 99 -15.13 8.27 2.03
CA PHE A 99 -16.25 7.98 1.14
C PHE A 99 -16.54 6.46 1.13
N PRO A 100 -17.18 5.91 2.18
CA PRO A 100 -17.31 4.46 2.35
C PRO A 100 -18.27 3.79 1.36
N ASN A 101 -19.23 4.54 0.82
CA ASN A 101 -20.37 3.97 0.10
C ASN A 101 -20.42 4.30 -1.39
N VAL A 102 -19.86 5.45 -1.79
CA VAL A 102 -19.96 5.98 -3.16
C VAL A 102 -18.62 6.53 -3.60
N ASP A 103 -18.23 6.21 -4.84
CA ASP A 103 -17.05 6.79 -5.47
C ASP A 103 -17.31 8.26 -5.86
N ASN A 104 -16.29 9.10 -5.72
CA ASN A 104 -16.36 10.51 -6.08
C ASN A 104 -15.04 10.97 -6.72
N PRO A 105 -14.83 10.77 -8.03
CA PRO A 105 -13.54 11.03 -8.68
C PRO A 105 -12.95 12.43 -8.49
N LYS A 106 -13.75 13.44 -8.11
CA LYS A 106 -13.27 14.78 -7.75
C LYS A 106 -12.37 14.78 -6.50
N GLU A 107 -12.49 13.75 -5.66
CA GLU A 107 -11.75 13.56 -4.41
C GLU A 107 -10.64 12.51 -4.54
N ALA A 108 -10.25 12.16 -5.77
CA ALA A 108 -9.25 11.13 -6.06
C ALA A 108 -7.90 11.35 -5.34
N GLU A 109 -7.50 12.62 -5.18
CA GLU A 109 -6.24 13.01 -4.54
C GLU A 109 -6.35 13.14 -3.01
N LYS A 110 -7.52 12.88 -2.42
CA LYS A 110 -7.72 13.02 -0.98
C LYS A 110 -6.83 12.06 -0.21
N ASN A 111 -5.94 12.62 0.60
CA ASN A 111 -5.01 11.89 1.44
C ASN A 111 -5.02 12.37 2.90
N ASP A 112 -5.73 13.44 3.23
CA ASP A 112 -5.87 13.91 4.61
C ASP A 112 -7.00 13.16 5.34
N PHE A 113 -6.62 12.04 5.96
CA PHE A 113 -7.42 11.18 6.83
C PHE A 113 -6.45 10.28 7.63
N ASP A 114 -6.88 9.63 8.71
CA ASP A 114 -5.97 8.82 9.54
C ASP A 114 -6.59 7.61 10.25
N TYR A 115 -7.85 7.29 9.94
CA TYR A 115 -8.62 6.18 10.51
C TYR A 115 -8.93 6.29 12.02
N THR A 116 -8.62 7.41 12.68
CA THR A 116 -8.87 7.61 14.12
C THR A 116 -10.32 7.38 14.50
N GLU A 117 -11.24 7.93 13.70
CA GLU A 117 -12.70 7.82 13.88
C GLU A 117 -13.27 6.42 13.53
N ASP A 118 -12.51 5.57 12.83
CA ASP A 118 -12.98 4.23 12.40
C ASP A 118 -12.42 3.11 13.30
N LEU A 119 -12.85 3.14 14.56
CA LEU A 119 -12.38 2.23 15.62
C LEU A 119 -12.79 0.77 15.42
N GLN A 120 -13.83 0.52 14.63
CA GLN A 120 -14.38 -0.83 14.39
C GLN A 120 -14.36 -1.20 12.90
N ASP A 121 -13.43 -0.60 12.14
CA ASP A 121 -13.21 -0.86 10.71
C ASP A 121 -14.49 -0.94 9.86
N LYS A 122 -15.48 -0.09 10.19
CA LYS A 122 -16.78 0.00 9.53
C LYS A 122 -16.66 0.65 8.14
N ASN A 123 -15.75 1.61 8.00
CA ASN A 123 -15.53 2.32 6.73
C ASN A 123 -14.40 1.67 5.93
N CYS A 124 -13.22 1.54 6.54
CA CYS A 124 -12.03 0.98 5.91
C CYS A 124 -11.56 -0.26 6.70
N PRO A 125 -11.60 -1.48 6.12
CA PRO A 125 -11.15 -2.68 6.81
C PRO A 125 -9.73 -2.53 7.39
N PHE A 126 -9.49 -3.07 8.58
CA PHE A 126 -8.13 -3.07 9.15
C PHE A 126 -7.09 -3.74 8.24
N ALA A 127 -7.53 -4.73 7.46
CA ALA A 127 -6.70 -5.45 6.51
C ALA A 127 -6.64 -4.82 5.11
N ALA A 128 -7.32 -3.70 4.86
CA ALA A 128 -7.23 -3.00 3.58
C ALA A 128 -5.78 -2.63 3.25
N HIS A 129 -5.38 -2.77 1.98
CA HIS A 129 -3.99 -2.62 1.55
C HIS A 129 -3.35 -1.31 2.04
N ILE A 130 -4.01 -0.16 1.87
CA ILE A 130 -3.45 1.13 2.29
C ILE A 130 -3.47 1.34 3.81
N ARG A 131 -4.32 0.64 4.57
CA ARG A 131 -4.37 0.70 6.04
C ARG A 131 -3.31 -0.22 6.66
N LYS A 132 -3.04 -1.37 6.03
CA LYS A 132 -1.90 -2.24 6.37
C LYS A 132 -0.56 -1.56 6.12
N THR A 133 -0.40 -0.92 4.96
CA THR A 133 0.89 -0.36 4.53
C THR A 133 1.17 1.04 5.09
N LYS A 134 0.15 1.80 5.46
CA LYS A 134 0.27 3.04 6.23
C LYS A 134 -0.89 3.11 7.24
N PRO A 135 -0.71 2.62 8.48
CA PRO A 135 -1.78 2.52 9.50
C PRO A 135 -2.19 3.86 10.12
N ARG A 136 -1.42 4.94 9.90
CA ARG A 136 -1.73 6.31 10.33
C ARG A 136 -2.10 6.36 11.82
N GLY A 137 -3.26 6.91 12.17
CA GLY A 137 -3.76 7.04 13.54
C GLY A 137 -3.94 5.71 14.28
N ASP A 138 -3.95 4.55 13.60
CA ASP A 138 -3.91 3.26 14.29
C ASP A 138 -2.59 3.01 15.02
N LEU A 139 -1.51 3.72 14.64
CA LEU A 139 -0.19 3.70 15.30
C LEU A 139 0.33 5.11 15.65
N GLY A 140 -0.56 6.10 15.79
CA GLY A 140 -0.16 7.47 16.12
C GLY A 140 0.66 8.18 15.02
N ASP A 141 0.35 7.91 13.75
CA ASP A 141 0.94 8.56 12.56
C ASP A 141 2.47 8.46 12.44
N ARG A 142 3.04 7.36 12.92
CA ARG A 142 4.45 7.03 12.74
C ARG A 142 4.92 7.15 11.29
N THR A 143 6.09 7.76 11.11
CA THR A 143 6.73 7.99 9.80
C THR A 143 8.00 7.18 9.60
N ASP A 144 8.52 6.51 10.63
CA ASP A 144 9.81 5.79 10.61
C ASP A 144 9.82 4.49 9.78
N HIS A 145 8.67 4.11 9.24
CA HIS A 145 8.48 3.00 8.30
C HIS A 145 8.11 3.47 6.90
N ASP A 146 8.11 4.78 6.64
CA ASP A 146 7.71 5.30 5.34
C ASP A 146 8.66 4.83 4.24
N ILE A 147 8.06 4.57 3.07
CA ILE A 147 8.76 4.23 1.84
C ILE A 147 8.29 5.16 0.74
N MET A 148 9.20 5.51 -0.17
CA MET A 148 8.86 6.29 -1.35
C MET A 148 8.70 5.36 -2.55
N ARG A 149 7.50 5.27 -3.13
CA ARG A 149 7.19 4.31 -4.20
C ARG A 149 7.31 4.96 -5.58
N ARG A 150 7.94 4.25 -6.52
CA ARG A 150 8.10 4.63 -7.95
C ARG A 150 7.85 3.44 -8.87
N GLY A 151 6.89 2.59 -8.51
CA GLY A 151 6.52 1.43 -9.31
C GLY A 151 5.78 1.82 -10.60
N ILE A 152 5.87 0.96 -11.61
CA ILE A 152 5.20 1.13 -12.90
C ILE A 152 4.58 -0.21 -13.36
N PRO A 153 3.38 -0.21 -13.97
CA PRO A 153 2.83 -1.43 -14.54
C PRO A 153 3.72 -2.02 -15.66
N TYR A 154 3.65 -3.34 -15.85
CA TYR A 154 4.20 -4.02 -17.02
C TYR A 154 3.19 -5.00 -17.64
N GLY A 155 3.44 -5.35 -18.90
CA GLY A 155 2.58 -6.23 -19.69
C GLY A 155 1.45 -5.45 -20.36
N LYS A 156 0.70 -6.14 -21.23
CA LYS A 156 -0.42 -5.54 -21.97
C LYS A 156 -1.59 -5.22 -21.04
N GLU A 157 -2.30 -4.15 -21.38
CA GLU A 157 -3.57 -3.78 -20.74
C GLU A 157 -4.59 -4.91 -20.77
N PHE A 158 -5.54 -4.90 -19.84
CA PHE A 158 -6.61 -5.87 -19.74
C PHE A 158 -7.95 -5.20 -20.02
N PHE A 159 -8.57 -5.51 -21.16
CA PHE A 159 -9.86 -4.95 -21.54
C PHE A 159 -11.02 -5.87 -21.13
N SER A 160 -12.21 -5.29 -20.93
CA SER A 160 -13.40 -6.07 -20.57
C SER A 160 -13.76 -7.07 -21.66
N GLY A 161 -13.93 -8.35 -21.32
CA GLY A 161 -14.30 -9.43 -22.26
C GLY A 161 -13.21 -10.45 -22.51
N GLU A 162 -11.98 -10.22 -22.04
CA GLU A 162 -10.90 -11.19 -22.18
C GLU A 162 -10.92 -12.21 -21.02
N GLU A 163 -11.14 -13.49 -21.31
CA GLU A 163 -11.25 -14.56 -20.29
C GLU A 163 -9.90 -15.10 -19.79
N LYS A 164 -8.87 -15.06 -20.65
CA LYS A 164 -7.52 -15.57 -20.36
C LYS A 164 -6.47 -14.68 -20.98
N MET A 165 -5.32 -14.64 -20.31
CA MET A 165 -4.20 -13.84 -20.75
C MET A 165 -3.07 -14.71 -21.26
N PRO A 166 -2.61 -14.50 -22.50
CA PRO A 166 -1.47 -15.24 -23.02
C PRO A 166 -0.14 -14.78 -22.40
N GLU A 167 -0.09 -13.59 -21.80
CA GLU A 167 1.16 -12.95 -21.34
C GLU A 167 1.10 -12.53 -19.86
N ASP A 168 2.26 -12.53 -19.21
CA ASP A 168 2.41 -12.01 -17.84
C ASP A 168 2.21 -10.48 -17.82
N ARG A 169 1.51 -10.01 -16.78
CA ARG A 169 1.33 -8.59 -16.47
C ARG A 169 1.43 -8.34 -14.98
N GLY A 170 1.64 -7.10 -14.60
CA GLY A 170 1.53 -6.69 -13.21
C GLY A 170 2.28 -5.41 -12.92
N LEU A 171 3.04 -5.40 -11.83
CA LEU A 171 3.74 -4.22 -11.34
C LEU A 171 5.24 -4.49 -11.22
N LEU A 172 6.05 -3.64 -11.85
CA LEU A 172 7.45 -3.46 -11.50
C LEU A 172 7.48 -2.53 -10.29
N PHE A 173 7.42 -3.12 -9.11
CA PHE A 173 7.41 -2.37 -7.86
C PHE A 173 8.81 -1.87 -7.54
N VAL A 174 8.90 -0.59 -7.22
CA VAL A 174 10.13 0.07 -6.76
C VAL A 174 9.79 0.90 -5.54
N CYS A 175 10.57 0.77 -4.47
CA CYS A 175 10.53 1.73 -3.38
C CYS A 175 11.90 2.05 -2.78
N TYR A 176 12.00 3.26 -2.22
CA TYR A 176 13.19 3.82 -1.63
C TYR A 176 13.01 4.05 -0.13
N GLN A 177 14.07 3.79 0.62
CA GLN A 177 14.17 3.97 2.07
C GLN A 177 15.65 4.00 2.48
N SER A 178 15.98 4.68 3.58
CA SER A 178 17.34 4.66 4.12
C SER A 178 17.67 3.35 4.85
N SER A 179 16.66 2.54 5.18
CA SER A 179 16.83 1.22 5.80
C SER A 179 15.78 0.24 5.31
N LEU A 180 16.21 -0.81 4.58
CA LEU A 180 15.33 -1.89 4.11
C LEU A 180 14.58 -2.58 5.26
N ALA A 181 15.26 -2.75 6.39
CA ALA A 181 14.73 -3.40 7.59
C ALA A 181 13.65 -2.57 8.30
N LYS A 182 13.61 -1.25 8.10
CA LYS A 182 12.57 -0.35 8.64
C LYS A 182 11.47 -0.04 7.62
N GLY A 183 11.78 -0.03 6.33
CA GLY A 183 10.82 0.23 5.25
C GLY A 183 10.19 -1.06 4.69
N PHE A 184 10.50 -1.38 3.43
CA PHE A 184 9.89 -2.47 2.66
C PHE A 184 9.80 -3.81 3.41
N GLN A 185 10.88 -4.27 4.04
CA GLN A 185 10.91 -5.57 4.73
C GLN A 185 9.99 -5.55 5.94
N PHE A 186 10.00 -4.44 6.69
CA PHE A 186 9.17 -4.28 7.88
C PHE A 186 7.70 -4.31 7.52
N ILE A 187 7.29 -3.48 6.55
CA ILE A 187 5.91 -3.39 6.10
C ILE A 187 5.43 -4.78 5.62
N THR A 188 6.23 -5.44 4.78
CA THR A 188 5.85 -6.74 4.21
C THR A 188 5.70 -7.80 5.29
N LYS A 189 6.69 -7.95 6.17
CA LYS A 189 6.71 -9.01 7.19
C LYS A 189 5.76 -8.73 8.34
N ASN A 190 5.85 -7.54 8.92
CA ASN A 190 5.21 -7.23 10.21
C ASN A 190 3.80 -6.68 10.05
N TRP A 191 3.43 -6.15 8.88
CA TRP A 191 2.12 -5.55 8.64
C TRP A 191 1.28 -6.34 7.61
N ILE A 192 1.75 -6.42 6.37
CA ILE A 192 1.05 -7.06 5.25
C ILE A 192 0.74 -8.54 5.57
N ASN A 193 1.77 -9.30 5.96
CA ASN A 193 1.65 -10.75 6.21
C ASN A 193 1.17 -11.11 7.64
N ASN A 194 1.04 -10.12 8.52
CA ASN A 194 0.69 -10.35 9.93
C ASN A 194 -0.83 -10.30 10.12
N ASN A 195 -1.45 -11.45 10.44
CA ASN A 195 -2.90 -11.54 10.61
C ASN A 195 -3.47 -10.85 11.86
N ARG A 196 -2.62 -10.42 12.80
CA ARG A 196 -2.99 -9.69 14.03
C ARG A 196 -2.68 -8.19 13.96
N PHE A 197 -2.16 -7.72 12.83
CA PHE A 197 -1.86 -6.30 12.62
C PHE A 197 -3.05 -5.55 11.98
N PRO A 198 -3.41 -4.32 12.41
CA PRO A 198 -2.76 -3.51 13.44
C PRO A 198 -3.10 -3.92 14.88
N PRO A 199 -2.23 -3.67 15.87
CA PRO A 199 -2.47 -4.01 17.27
C PRO A 199 -3.79 -3.47 17.83
N LYS A 200 -4.20 -2.27 17.38
CA LYS A 200 -5.48 -1.63 17.76
C LYS A 200 -6.71 -2.51 17.48
N ALA A 201 -6.66 -3.38 16.47
CA ALA A 201 -7.73 -4.33 16.20
C ALA A 201 -7.92 -5.36 17.32
N THR A 202 -6.83 -5.71 18.02
CA THR A 202 -6.87 -6.61 19.18
C THR A 202 -7.67 -5.99 20.33
N SER A 203 -7.56 -4.67 20.53
CA SER A 203 -8.32 -3.93 21.55
C SER A 203 -9.83 -3.97 21.32
N VAL A 204 -10.27 -4.16 20.06
CA VAL A 204 -11.68 -4.35 19.70
C VAL A 204 -12.03 -5.81 19.42
N LYS A 205 -11.19 -6.76 19.85
CA LYS A 205 -11.38 -8.22 19.73
C LYS A 205 -11.57 -8.71 18.29
N VAL A 206 -10.92 -8.04 17.34
CA VAL A 206 -10.92 -8.41 15.91
C VAL A 206 -9.56 -9.00 15.55
N THR A 207 -9.58 -10.09 14.77
CA THR A 207 -8.38 -10.53 14.03
C THR A 207 -8.50 -9.99 12.60
N PRO A 208 -7.71 -8.96 12.21
CA PRO A 208 -7.82 -8.34 10.89
C PRO A 208 -7.65 -9.31 9.74
N GLY A 209 -6.76 -10.30 9.91
CA GLY A 209 -6.26 -11.09 8.80
C GLY A 209 -5.12 -10.39 8.06
N ILE A 210 -4.73 -10.94 6.92
CA ILE A 210 -3.62 -10.43 6.11
C ILE A 210 -4.14 -9.46 5.04
N ASP A 211 -3.24 -8.69 4.44
CA ASP A 211 -3.52 -7.84 3.29
C ASP A 211 -4.07 -8.67 2.09
N PRO A 212 -5.22 -8.30 1.49
CA PRO A 212 -5.84 -9.08 0.41
C PRO A 212 -5.21 -8.87 -0.97
N ILE A 213 -4.27 -7.94 -1.12
CA ILE A 213 -3.61 -7.62 -2.38
C ILE A 213 -2.22 -8.25 -2.41
N MET A 214 -1.41 -8.01 -1.38
CA MET A 214 0.01 -8.42 -1.32
C MET A 214 0.30 -9.51 -0.29
N GLY A 215 -0.66 -9.80 0.60
CA GLY A 215 -0.47 -10.77 1.67
C GLY A 215 -0.29 -12.19 1.17
N SER A 216 0.64 -12.90 1.80
CA SER A 216 0.84 -14.33 1.55
C SER A 216 1.06 -15.06 2.88
N SER A 217 0.24 -16.07 3.14
CA SER A 217 0.36 -16.95 4.30
C SER A 217 -0.21 -18.34 3.96
N ARG A 218 -0.16 -19.27 4.92
CA ARG A 218 -0.81 -20.58 4.76
C ARG A 218 -2.33 -20.49 4.62
N MET A 219 -2.96 -19.48 5.23
CA MET A 219 -4.41 -19.25 5.18
C MET A 219 -4.68 -17.77 4.96
N ASN A 220 -4.98 -17.43 3.72
CA ASN A 220 -5.26 -16.07 3.30
C ASN A 220 -6.71 -15.71 3.65
N LYS A 221 -6.85 -14.86 4.66
CA LYS A 221 -8.14 -14.46 5.21
C LYS A 221 -8.10 -13.00 5.66
N MET A 222 -9.23 -12.31 5.55
CA MET A 222 -9.44 -10.99 6.15
C MET A 222 -10.79 -10.89 6.85
N SER A 223 -10.84 -10.07 7.91
CA SER A 223 -12.07 -9.57 8.52
C SER A 223 -12.59 -8.37 7.74
N ILE A 224 -13.90 -8.28 7.59
CA ILE A 224 -14.58 -7.17 6.91
C ILE A 224 -15.96 -6.95 7.54
N VAL A 225 -16.38 -5.71 7.74
CA VAL A 225 -17.77 -5.38 8.05
C VAL A 225 -18.54 -5.34 6.73
N ASP A 226 -19.68 -6.02 6.65
CA ASP A 226 -20.49 -6.12 5.43
C ASP A 226 -21.41 -4.89 5.24
N GLY A 227 -22.09 -4.79 4.10
CA GLY A 227 -22.97 -3.64 3.78
C GLY A 227 -24.17 -3.47 4.71
N LYS A 228 -24.44 -4.43 5.60
CA LYS A 228 -25.48 -4.38 6.65
C LYS A 228 -24.89 -4.21 8.05
N GLY A 229 -23.58 -4.02 8.18
CA GLY A 229 -22.89 -3.80 9.45
C GLY A 229 -22.52 -5.09 10.19
N ALA A 230 -22.72 -6.27 9.60
CA ALA A 230 -22.30 -7.53 10.22
C ALA A 230 -20.84 -7.83 9.93
N ARG A 231 -20.07 -8.22 10.95
CA ARG A 231 -18.69 -8.66 10.75
C ARG A 231 -18.69 -10.03 10.07
N LYS A 232 -17.96 -10.10 8.96
CA LYS A 232 -17.73 -11.30 8.16
C LYS A 232 -16.25 -11.55 8.05
N SER A 233 -15.92 -12.74 7.56
CA SER A 233 -14.56 -13.05 7.17
C SER A 233 -14.56 -13.71 5.81
N ILE A 234 -13.63 -13.29 4.97
CA ILE A 234 -13.47 -13.82 3.61
C ILE A 234 -12.10 -14.47 3.48
N ASP A 235 -12.11 -15.67 2.93
CA ASP A 235 -10.91 -16.38 2.49
C ASP A 235 -10.69 -16.08 0.99
N PHE A 236 -9.44 -15.97 0.57
CA PHE A 236 -9.06 -15.59 -0.80
C PHE A 236 -7.77 -16.24 -1.27
N ASP A 237 -7.61 -16.41 -2.57
CA ASP A 237 -6.34 -16.83 -3.18
C ASP A 237 -5.39 -15.63 -3.35
N SER A 238 -4.10 -15.89 -3.57
CA SER A 238 -3.15 -14.81 -3.86
C SER A 238 -3.34 -14.30 -5.29
N PHE A 239 -3.72 -13.02 -5.42
CA PHE A 239 -3.86 -12.33 -6.72
C PHE A 239 -2.56 -11.70 -7.21
N VAL A 240 -1.52 -11.74 -6.39
CA VAL A 240 -0.16 -11.30 -6.73
C VAL A 240 0.81 -12.43 -6.52
N GLN A 241 1.63 -12.70 -7.54
CA GLN A 241 2.78 -13.62 -7.45
C GLN A 241 4.07 -12.83 -7.57
N SER A 242 4.96 -12.97 -6.59
CA SER A 242 6.32 -12.49 -6.72
C SER A 242 7.09 -13.35 -7.73
N LYS A 243 7.67 -12.71 -8.74
CA LYS A 243 8.59 -13.32 -9.73
C LYS A 243 10.05 -13.07 -9.34
N GLY A 244 10.30 -12.69 -8.09
CA GLY A 244 11.60 -12.27 -7.59
C GLY A 244 11.79 -10.76 -7.59
N GLY A 245 13.04 -10.36 -7.48
CA GLY A 245 13.49 -8.99 -7.35
C GLY A 245 14.80 -8.93 -6.56
N GLU A 246 15.28 -7.72 -6.29
CA GLU A 246 16.57 -7.52 -5.61
C GLU A 246 16.56 -6.23 -4.78
N TYR A 247 17.52 -6.10 -3.89
CA TYR A 247 17.87 -4.87 -3.19
C TYR A 247 19.11 -4.23 -3.80
N PHE A 248 19.02 -2.93 -4.05
CA PHE A 248 20.12 -2.14 -4.61
C PHE A 248 20.43 -0.97 -3.70
N PHE A 249 21.63 -0.42 -3.84
CA PHE A 249 21.97 0.89 -3.30
C PHE A 249 22.00 1.90 -4.43
N MET A 250 21.25 3.00 -4.29
CA MET A 250 21.30 4.14 -5.20
C MET A 250 22.23 5.20 -4.60
N PRO A 251 23.47 5.32 -5.10
CA PRO A 251 24.42 6.32 -4.62
C PRO A 251 23.99 7.75 -4.98
N SER A 252 24.60 8.72 -4.28
CA SER A 252 24.47 10.13 -4.67
C SER A 252 25.06 10.39 -6.06
N LEU A 253 24.57 11.43 -6.73
CA LEU A 253 25.12 11.83 -8.03
C LEU A 253 26.58 12.22 -7.94
N SER A 254 27.00 12.79 -6.81
CA SER A 254 28.39 13.15 -6.54
C SER A 254 29.29 11.90 -6.53
N LEU A 255 28.88 10.85 -5.82
CA LEU A 255 29.62 9.59 -5.79
C LEU A 255 29.67 8.92 -7.16
N LEU A 256 28.56 8.91 -7.92
CA LEU A 256 28.57 8.36 -9.29
C LEU A 256 29.57 9.08 -10.20
N ARG A 257 29.67 10.40 -10.09
CA ARG A 257 30.62 11.20 -10.87
C ARG A 257 32.06 10.88 -10.48
N GLU A 258 32.33 10.75 -9.19
CA GLU A 258 33.66 10.37 -8.68
C GLU A 258 34.07 9.00 -9.20
N MET A 259 33.18 8.00 -9.10
CA MET A 259 33.41 6.64 -9.59
C MET A 259 33.63 6.55 -11.10
N ALA A 260 33.00 7.43 -11.89
CA ALA A 260 33.19 7.47 -13.33
C ALA A 260 34.54 8.03 -13.77
N THR A 261 35.27 8.69 -12.85
CA THR A 261 36.58 9.29 -13.10
C THR A 261 37.75 8.53 -12.48
N MET A 262 37.48 7.44 -11.76
CA MET A 262 38.48 6.49 -11.26
C MET A 262 38.82 5.43 -12.30
#